data_AF-A0A358SA10-F1
#
_entry.id   AF-A0A358SA10-F1
#
_cell.length_a   1.000
_cell.length_b   1.000
_cell.length_c   1.000
_cell.angle_alpha   90.00
_cell.angle_beta   90.00
_cell.angle_gamma   90.00
#
_symmetry.space_group_name_H-M   'P 1'
#
loop_
_entity.id
_entity.type
_entity.pdbx_description
1 polymer ?
#
loop_
_entity_poly.entity_id
_entity_poly.type
_entity_poly.pdbx_seq_one_letter_code
_entity_poly.pdbx_strand_id
1 'polypeptide(L)'
;MLICLLAIMVNEKLINDNREIKQFDKFEFIEQCKCKVIDIKGDSYMMDWHVIYRELTSKHNYIKPNPPATEKQISDVEKSLGCKLPNDLKELLLDMNGDNWLIFSTEQITEINLSARKLDCFMPLDCLLFFGGNGCGDYYGYPITSQDGVRNDNVFMWDHEYDNRIWKANNLEDAIKKYYNDEI
;
A
#
# COMPACT_ATOMS: atom_id res chain seq x y z
N MET A 1 -1.69 18.89 22.51
CA MET A 1 -1.30 19.51 23.78
C MET A 1 -0.69 18.46 24.73
N LEU A 2 0.33 17.73 24.26
CA LEU A 2 1.03 16.69 25.03
C LEU A 2 2.56 16.67 24.73
N ILE A 3 3.09 17.78 24.21
CA ILE A 3 4.52 17.94 23.85
C ILE A 3 5.30 18.67 24.96
N CYS A 4 4.64 19.22 25.98
CA CYS A 4 5.33 19.99 27.04
C CYS A 4 5.84 19.16 28.24
N LEU A 5 5.52 17.86 28.38
CA LEU A 5 5.99 17.10 29.56
C LEU A 5 7.40 16.50 29.42
N LEU A 6 7.84 16.09 28.21
CA LEU A 6 9.17 15.49 28.05
C LEU A 6 10.32 16.51 28.15
N ALA A 7 10.08 17.77 27.82
CA ALA A 7 11.09 18.83 27.96
C ALA A 7 11.37 19.21 29.44
N ILE A 8 10.41 18.99 30.33
CA ILE A 8 10.55 19.36 31.76
C ILE A 8 11.35 18.29 32.52
N MET A 9 11.16 17.01 32.21
CA MET A 9 11.85 15.91 32.91
C MET A 9 13.36 15.84 32.64
N VAL A 10 13.83 16.39 31.51
CA VAL A 10 15.26 16.48 31.21
C VAL A 10 15.90 17.67 31.93
N ASN A 11 15.14 18.74 32.17
CA ASN A 11 15.66 19.95 32.78
C ASN A 11 15.84 19.84 34.30
N GLU A 12 14.95 19.15 35.02
CA GLU A 12 15.09 18.98 36.48
C GLU A 12 16.30 18.13 36.88
N LYS A 13 16.73 17.21 36.02
CA LYS A 13 17.89 16.33 36.31
C LYS A 13 19.23 16.98 36.02
N LEU A 14 19.27 18.06 35.24
CA LEU A 14 20.48 18.77 34.83
C LEU A 14 20.79 20.01 35.68
N ILE A 15 19.85 20.47 36.52
CA ILE A 15 20.03 21.67 37.37
C ILE A 15 20.85 21.38 38.65
N ASN A 16 21.03 20.11 39.04
CA ASN A 16 21.66 19.77 40.33
C ASN A 16 23.18 19.52 40.31
N ASP A 17 23.87 19.64 39.18
CA ASP A 17 25.32 19.42 39.12
C ASP A 17 26.02 20.65 38.50
N ASN A 18 26.44 21.57 39.36
CA ASN A 18 27.19 22.80 39.04
C ASN A 18 28.58 22.50 38.46
N ARG A 19 28.65 22.07 37.21
CA ARG A 19 29.89 22.06 36.43
C ARG A 19 29.68 22.73 35.09
N GLU A 20 30.51 23.74 34.82
CA GLU A 20 30.53 24.54 33.61
C GLU A 20 30.34 23.69 32.35
N ILE A 21 29.21 23.89 31.66
CA ILE A 21 28.97 23.26 30.37
C ILE A 21 29.83 23.99 29.35
N LYS A 22 31.07 23.54 29.19
CA LYS A 22 31.85 23.83 27.97
C LYS A 22 31.06 23.27 26.80
N GLN A 23 30.96 24.08 25.75
CA GLN A 23 30.25 23.77 24.52
C GLN A 23 30.59 22.36 24.02
N PHE A 24 29.67 21.42 24.22
CA PHE A 24 29.82 20.03 23.80
C PHE A 24 29.43 19.95 22.32
N ASP A 25 30.37 19.51 21.48
CA ASP A 25 30.11 19.25 20.08
C ASP A 25 29.13 18.08 19.95
N LYS A 26 28.07 18.31 19.18
CA LYS A 26 26.89 17.44 19.01
C LYS A 26 27.23 16.01 18.56
N PHE A 27 28.44 15.78 18.03
CA PHE A 27 28.90 14.50 17.53
C PHE A 27 29.42 13.54 18.61
N GLU A 28 30.04 14.02 19.69
CA GLU A 28 30.62 13.12 20.72
C GLU A 28 29.55 12.44 21.60
N PHE A 29 28.36 13.05 21.74
CA PHE A 29 27.26 12.44 22.53
C PHE A 29 26.59 11.26 21.81
N ILE A 30 26.69 11.21 20.48
CA ILE A 30 26.04 10.18 19.66
C ILE A 30 26.76 8.82 19.79
N GLU A 31 28.07 8.80 20.06
CA GLU A 31 28.79 7.53 20.21
C GLU A 31 28.64 6.88 21.60
N GLN A 32 28.37 7.65 22.65
CA GLN A 32 28.22 7.09 24.01
C GLN A 32 26.80 6.59 24.32
N CYS A 33 25.80 7.06 23.58
CA CYS A 33 24.44 6.57 23.69
C CYS A 33 24.16 5.60 22.54
N LYS A 34 24.08 4.30 22.83
CA LYS A 34 23.55 3.25 21.91
C LYS A 34 22.05 3.43 21.58
N CYS A 35 21.57 4.66 21.46
CA CYS A 35 20.22 4.96 21.01
C CYS A 35 20.29 5.19 19.51
N LYS A 36 19.64 4.30 18.75
CA LYS A 36 19.41 4.49 17.32
C LYS A 36 18.91 5.91 17.09
N VAL A 37 19.62 6.69 16.29
CA VAL A 37 19.09 7.94 15.74
C VAL A 37 17.95 7.52 14.83
N ILE A 38 16.72 7.64 15.35
CA ILE A 38 15.51 7.49 14.56
C ILE A 38 15.42 8.79 13.76
N ASP A 39 15.61 8.70 12.45
CA ASP A 39 15.43 9.82 11.54
C ASP A 39 13.97 10.26 11.60
N ILE A 40 13.71 11.43 12.18
CA ILE A 40 12.37 12.02 12.27
C ILE A 40 12.06 12.70 10.93
N LYS A 41 11.86 11.87 9.90
CA LYS A 41 10.96 12.20 8.79
C LYS A 41 9.73 11.34 9.02
N GLY A 42 8.59 12.02 9.16
CA GLY A 42 7.35 11.49 9.73
C GLY A 42 7.06 10.04 9.35
N ASP A 43 6.67 9.26 10.35
CA ASP A 43 6.31 7.86 10.26
C ASP A 43 5.31 7.61 9.10
N SER A 44 5.81 7.34 7.90
CA SER A 44 5.06 6.52 6.96
C SER A 44 5.17 5.11 7.50
N TYR A 45 4.09 4.61 8.10
CA TYR A 45 3.93 3.18 8.32
C TYR A 45 4.15 2.50 6.97
N MET A 46 5.36 1.99 6.72
CA MET A 46 5.59 1.10 5.59
C MET A 46 4.71 -0.11 5.87
N MET A 47 3.71 -0.33 5.01
CA MET A 47 2.80 -1.44 5.19
C MET A 47 3.61 -2.73 5.09
N ASP A 48 3.56 -3.54 6.14
CA ASP A 48 4.19 -4.86 6.09
C ASP A 48 3.15 -5.85 5.56
N TRP A 49 3.10 -6.02 4.24
CA TRP A 49 2.20 -6.97 3.59
C TRP A 49 2.42 -8.40 4.07
N HIS A 50 3.63 -8.75 4.52
CA HIS A 50 3.89 -10.07 5.11
C HIS A 50 3.16 -10.29 6.43
N VAL A 51 2.95 -9.25 7.25
CA VAL A 51 2.16 -9.37 8.48
C VAL A 51 0.70 -9.64 8.16
N ILE A 52 0.12 -8.86 7.24
CA ILE A 52 -1.28 -9.00 6.80
C ILE A 52 -1.50 -10.38 6.19
N TYR A 53 -0.69 -10.79 5.21
CA TYR A 53 -0.88 -12.07 4.54
C TYR A 53 -0.55 -13.27 5.42
N ARG A 54 0.32 -13.14 6.43
CA ARG A 54 0.53 -14.19 7.43
C ARG A 54 -0.72 -14.40 8.27
N GLU A 55 -1.40 -13.33 8.68
CA GLU A 55 -2.66 -13.43 9.40
C GLU A 55 -3.73 -14.08 8.50
N LEU A 56 -3.88 -13.60 7.27
CA LEU A 56 -4.87 -14.10 6.32
C LEU A 56 -4.67 -15.58 5.99
N THR A 57 -3.44 -15.99 5.65
CA THR A 57 -3.12 -17.39 5.34
C THR A 57 -3.27 -18.33 6.55
N SER A 58 -3.19 -17.81 7.78
CA SER A 58 -3.49 -18.59 8.99
C SER A 58 -4.99 -18.88 9.16
N LYS A 59 -5.86 -18.02 8.63
CA LYS A 59 -7.32 -18.13 8.68
C LYS A 59 -7.92 -18.80 7.44
N HIS A 60 -7.29 -18.61 6.29
CA HIS A 60 -7.81 -19.02 4.98
C HIS A 60 -6.76 -19.84 4.23
N ASN A 61 -6.95 -21.16 4.22
CA ASN A 61 -6.01 -22.12 3.62
C ASN A 61 -5.94 -22.07 2.07
N TYR A 62 -6.88 -21.37 1.44
CA TYR A 62 -6.95 -21.23 -0.02
C TYR A 62 -6.15 -20.03 -0.55
N ILE A 63 -5.75 -19.09 0.31
CA ILE A 63 -4.91 -17.95 -0.08
C ILE A 63 -3.49 -18.47 -0.32
N LYS A 64 -2.97 -18.26 -1.54
CA LYS A 64 -1.66 -18.76 -1.96
C LYS A 64 -0.85 -17.63 -2.59
N PRO A 65 -0.16 -16.81 -1.78
CA PRO A 65 0.72 -15.76 -2.29
C PRO A 65 1.76 -16.34 -3.24
N ASN A 66 1.84 -15.76 -4.44
CA ASN A 66 2.86 -16.09 -5.41
C ASN A 66 4.21 -15.48 -4.97
N PRO A 67 5.34 -16.00 -5.49
CA PRO A 67 6.63 -15.34 -5.31
C PRO A 67 6.59 -13.85 -5.70
N PRO A 68 7.39 -13.00 -5.04
CA PRO A 68 7.61 -11.61 -5.41
C PRO A 68 7.67 -11.34 -6.91
N ALA A 69 7.05 -10.25 -7.35
CA ALA A 69 7.30 -9.71 -8.68
C ALA A 69 8.71 -9.15 -8.75
N THR A 70 9.28 -9.14 -9.95
CA THR A 70 10.52 -8.41 -10.23
C THR A 70 10.21 -6.96 -10.59
N GLU A 71 11.16 -6.06 -10.33
CA GLU A 71 11.11 -4.68 -10.79
C GLU A 71 10.87 -4.56 -12.31
N LYS A 72 11.41 -5.53 -13.07
CA LYS A 72 11.16 -5.61 -14.52
C LYS A 72 9.68 -5.86 -14.82
N GLN A 73 9.04 -6.80 -14.13
CA GLN A 73 7.61 -7.06 -14.31
C GLN A 73 6.76 -5.84 -13.96
N ILE A 74 7.08 -5.12 -12.89
CA ILE A 74 6.41 -3.85 -12.55
C ILE A 74 6.56 -2.83 -13.69
N SER A 75 7.78 -2.62 -14.18
CA SER A 75 8.06 -1.69 -15.28
C SER A 75 7.33 -2.07 -16.57
N ASP A 76 7.25 -3.38 -16.88
CA ASP A 76 6.54 -3.89 -18.05
C ASP A 76 5.02 -3.64 -17.96
N VAL A 77 4.42 -3.78 -16.77
CA VAL A 77 3.00 -3.43 -16.53
C VAL A 77 2.78 -1.95 -16.76
N GLU A 78 3.57 -1.09 -16.11
CA GLU A 78 3.43 0.38 -16.22
C GLU A 78 3.56 0.85 -17.67
N LYS A 79 4.53 0.28 -18.41
CA LYS A 79 4.74 0.56 -19.82
C LYS A 79 3.57 0.10 -20.69
N SER A 80 3.04 -1.09 -20.43
CA SER A 80 1.95 -1.66 -21.22
C SER A 80 0.63 -0.92 -21.01
N LEU A 81 0.36 -0.47 -19.79
CA LEU A 81 -0.86 0.26 -19.45
C LEU A 81 -0.77 1.77 -19.69
N GLY A 82 0.45 2.29 -19.89
CA GLY A 82 0.71 3.72 -20.07
C GLY A 82 0.51 4.55 -18.80
N CYS A 83 0.52 3.92 -17.61
CA CYS A 83 0.31 4.58 -16.33
C CYS A 83 1.21 3.97 -15.23
N LYS A 84 1.61 4.78 -14.26
CA LYS A 84 2.33 4.30 -13.07
C LYS A 84 1.39 3.53 -12.15
N LEU A 85 1.89 2.43 -11.58
CA LEU A 85 1.15 1.73 -10.52
C LEU A 85 1.21 2.56 -9.24
N PRO A 86 0.12 2.64 -8.47
CA PRO A 86 0.16 3.24 -7.14
C PRO A 86 1.14 2.47 -6.23
N ASN A 87 1.70 3.19 -5.25
CA ASN A 87 2.82 2.69 -4.45
C ASN A 87 2.44 1.47 -3.61
N ASP A 88 1.24 1.48 -3.00
CA ASP A 88 0.73 0.38 -2.19
C ASP A 88 0.59 -0.92 -2.99
N LEU A 89 0.04 -0.85 -4.21
CA LEU A 89 -0.05 -1.98 -5.13
C LEU A 89 1.34 -2.46 -5.57
N LYS A 90 2.26 -1.54 -5.85
CA LYS A 90 3.63 -1.87 -6.24
C LYS A 90 4.38 -2.58 -5.13
N GLU A 91 4.31 -2.06 -3.91
CA GLU A 91 4.88 -2.67 -2.71
C GLU A 91 4.30 -4.06 -2.49
N LEU A 92 2.97 -4.22 -2.59
CA LEU A 92 2.31 -5.52 -2.47
C LEU A 92 2.83 -6.52 -3.51
N LEU A 93 2.92 -6.12 -4.78
CA LEU A 93 3.37 -7.00 -5.86
C LEU A 93 4.84 -7.39 -5.71
N LEU A 94 5.68 -6.49 -5.21
CA LEU A 94 7.09 -6.77 -4.91
C LEU A 94 7.26 -7.68 -3.69
N ASP A 95 6.28 -7.73 -2.78
CA ASP A 95 6.27 -8.71 -1.68
C ASP A 95 5.63 -10.05 -2.10
N MET A 96 4.61 -10.01 -2.97
CA MET A 96 3.91 -11.17 -3.51
C MET A 96 3.15 -10.85 -4.80
N ASN A 97 3.44 -11.57 -5.89
CA ASN A 97 2.86 -11.32 -7.21
C ASN A 97 1.45 -11.92 -7.39
N GLY A 98 0.49 -11.46 -6.58
CA GLY A 98 -0.87 -11.99 -6.52
C GLY A 98 -1.01 -13.20 -5.60
N ASP A 99 -2.25 -13.56 -5.25
CA ASP A 99 -2.56 -14.62 -4.27
C ASP A 99 -3.39 -15.78 -4.82
N ASN A 100 -3.59 -15.80 -6.14
CA ASN A 100 -4.43 -16.76 -6.87
C ASN A 100 -5.89 -16.77 -6.42
N TRP A 101 -6.36 -15.69 -5.77
CA TRP A 101 -7.73 -15.59 -5.29
C TRP A 101 -8.34 -14.21 -5.57
N LEU A 102 -7.89 -13.17 -4.87
CA LEU A 102 -8.36 -11.80 -5.02
C LEU A 102 -7.39 -10.99 -5.87
N ILE A 103 -6.12 -10.97 -5.48
CA ILE A 103 -5.12 -10.06 -6.05
C ILE A 103 -4.52 -10.69 -7.31
N PHE A 104 -4.60 -9.93 -8.40
CA PHE A 104 -4.04 -10.30 -9.68
C PHE A 104 -2.51 -10.24 -9.66
N SER A 105 -1.87 -11.16 -10.37
CA SER A 105 -0.46 -11.05 -10.72
C SER A 105 -0.22 -9.91 -11.69
N THR A 106 1.03 -9.48 -11.85
CA THR A 106 1.47 -8.50 -12.86
C THR A 106 1.01 -8.86 -14.30
N GLU A 107 1.04 -10.14 -14.65
CA GLU A 107 0.53 -10.64 -15.93
C GLU A 107 -0.98 -10.43 -16.04
N GLN A 108 -1.74 -10.87 -15.04
CA GLN A 108 -3.20 -10.70 -14.98
C GLN A 108 -3.61 -9.22 -14.99
N ILE A 109 -2.93 -8.36 -14.23
CA ILE A 109 -3.17 -6.90 -14.23
C ILE A 109 -3.05 -6.35 -15.65
N THR A 110 -2.01 -6.74 -16.39
CA THR A 110 -1.81 -6.26 -17.76
C THR A 110 -2.93 -6.77 -18.68
N GLU A 111 -3.18 -8.07 -18.67
CA GLU A 111 -4.14 -8.72 -19.56
C GLU A 111 -5.57 -8.23 -19.33
N ILE A 112 -5.99 -8.17 -18.06
CA ILE A 112 -7.34 -7.78 -17.67
C ILE A 112 -7.60 -6.32 -18.01
N ASN A 113 -6.69 -5.41 -17.65
CA ASN A 113 -6.89 -4.00 -17.96
C ASN A 113 -6.90 -3.74 -19.48
N LEU A 114 -6.00 -4.36 -20.25
CA LEU A 114 -6.00 -4.19 -21.72
C LEU A 114 -7.24 -4.79 -22.39
N SER A 115 -7.79 -5.88 -21.83
CA SER A 115 -9.00 -6.51 -22.36
C SER A 115 -10.26 -5.71 -21.99
N ALA A 116 -10.38 -5.31 -20.72
CA ALA A 116 -11.51 -4.52 -20.23
C ALA A 116 -11.67 -3.18 -20.97
N ARG A 117 -10.54 -2.50 -21.28
CA ARG A 117 -10.54 -1.24 -22.03
C ARG A 117 -11.04 -1.36 -23.49
N LYS A 118 -11.15 -2.57 -24.02
CA LYS A 118 -11.64 -2.83 -25.39
C LYS A 118 -13.14 -3.18 -25.44
N LEU A 119 -13.77 -3.37 -24.29
CA LEU A 119 -15.19 -3.68 -24.22
C LEU A 119 -16.01 -2.45 -24.60
N ASP A 120 -16.87 -2.58 -25.61
CA ASP A 120 -17.68 -1.49 -26.17
C ASP A 120 -19.15 -1.55 -25.72
N CYS A 121 -19.55 -2.61 -25.02
CA CYS A 121 -20.90 -2.80 -24.46
C CYS A 121 -21.12 -2.15 -23.09
N PHE A 122 -20.07 -1.55 -22.51
CA PHE A 122 -20.08 -0.92 -21.20
C PHE A 122 -19.67 0.55 -21.28
N MET A 123 -19.93 1.33 -20.24
CA MET A 123 -19.24 2.62 -20.12
C MET A 123 -17.71 2.40 -20.09
N PRO A 124 -16.90 3.39 -20.51
CA PRO A 124 -15.45 3.23 -20.57
C PRO A 124 -14.84 2.75 -19.24
N LEU A 125 -14.05 1.68 -19.32
CA LEU A 125 -13.36 1.08 -18.17
C LEU A 125 -11.91 1.56 -18.01
N ASP A 126 -11.44 2.43 -18.91
CA ASP A 126 -10.14 3.09 -18.80
C ASP A 126 -10.07 4.16 -17.69
N CYS A 127 -11.20 4.38 -16.99
CA CYS A 127 -11.27 5.14 -15.75
C CYS A 127 -10.90 4.34 -14.49
N LEU A 128 -10.65 3.03 -14.61
CA LEU A 128 -10.23 2.16 -13.51
C LEU A 128 -8.93 1.44 -13.84
N LEU A 129 -8.07 1.29 -12.82
CA LEU A 129 -6.93 0.37 -12.84
C LEU A 129 -7.28 -0.85 -11.99
N PHE A 130 -7.64 -1.95 -12.64
CA PHE A 130 -8.01 -3.19 -11.96
C PHE A 130 -6.80 -3.92 -11.39
N PHE A 131 -6.90 -4.33 -10.13
CA PHE A 131 -5.85 -5.06 -9.42
C PHE A 131 -6.33 -6.38 -8.82
N GLY A 132 -7.64 -6.63 -8.80
CA GLY A 132 -8.20 -7.86 -8.27
C GLY A 132 -9.60 -8.15 -8.79
N GLY A 133 -10.12 -9.34 -8.48
CA GLY A 133 -11.44 -9.77 -8.90
C GLY A 133 -11.96 -10.94 -8.09
N ASN A 134 -13.28 -11.17 -8.16
CA ASN A 134 -13.95 -12.24 -7.40
C ASN A 134 -14.09 -13.57 -8.17
N GLY A 135 -13.52 -13.66 -9.38
CA GLY A 135 -13.61 -14.84 -10.24
C GLY A 135 -14.94 -14.98 -11.00
N CYS A 136 -15.91 -14.09 -10.78
CA CYS A 136 -17.20 -14.09 -11.47
C CYS A 136 -17.32 -13.02 -12.57
N GLY A 137 -16.30 -12.19 -12.75
CA GLY A 137 -16.28 -11.11 -13.75
C GLY A 137 -16.23 -9.71 -13.14
N ASP A 138 -16.44 -9.59 -11.82
CA ASP A 138 -16.33 -8.31 -11.14
C ASP A 138 -14.88 -8.02 -10.78
N TYR A 139 -14.47 -6.77 -11.01
CA TYR A 139 -13.10 -6.34 -10.80
C TYR A 139 -13.00 -5.17 -9.84
N TYR A 140 -12.00 -5.22 -8.97
CA TYR A 140 -11.66 -4.18 -8.02
C TYR A 140 -10.52 -3.33 -8.57
N GLY A 141 -10.64 -2.01 -8.48
CA GLY A 141 -9.67 -1.10 -9.05
C GLY A 141 -9.65 0.28 -8.46
N TYR A 142 -8.55 0.98 -8.72
CA TYR A 142 -8.38 2.39 -8.38
C TYR A 142 -9.01 3.29 -9.43
N PRO A 143 -9.64 4.41 -9.06
CA PRO A 143 -10.03 5.44 -10.01
C PRO A 143 -8.78 6.10 -10.59
N ILE A 144 -8.64 6.06 -11.91
CA ILE A 144 -7.53 6.68 -12.64
C ILE A 144 -8.02 7.74 -13.63
N THR A 145 -7.13 8.63 -14.02
CA THR A 145 -7.27 9.42 -15.26
C THR A 145 -6.07 9.19 -16.16
N SER A 146 -6.25 9.41 -17.46
CA SER A 146 -5.15 9.31 -18.44
C SER A 146 -4.06 10.37 -18.24
N GLN A 147 -4.36 11.47 -17.52
CA GLN A 147 -3.41 12.55 -17.25
C GLN A 147 -2.69 12.40 -15.91
N ASP A 148 -3.43 12.09 -14.84
CA ASP A 148 -2.94 12.17 -13.45
C ASP A 148 -2.59 10.80 -12.85
N GLY A 149 -2.92 9.69 -13.53
CA GLY A 149 -2.83 8.36 -12.94
C GLY A 149 -3.89 8.17 -11.85
N VAL A 150 -3.52 7.51 -10.75
CA VAL A 150 -4.43 7.24 -9.62
C VAL A 150 -4.86 8.55 -8.96
N ARG A 151 -6.18 8.74 -8.83
CA ARG A 151 -6.77 9.98 -8.30
C ARG A 151 -6.77 10.05 -6.77
N ASN A 152 -7.02 8.91 -6.14
CA ASN A 152 -7.04 8.71 -4.70
C ASN A 152 -6.97 7.21 -4.40
N ASP A 153 -6.84 6.88 -3.12
CA ASP A 153 -6.63 5.50 -2.67
C ASP A 153 -7.92 4.66 -2.65
N ASN A 154 -9.11 5.26 -2.88
CA ASN A 154 -10.36 4.49 -2.80
C ASN A 154 -10.39 3.35 -3.82
N VAL A 155 -10.98 2.24 -3.41
CA VAL A 155 -11.19 1.07 -4.24
C VAL A 155 -12.64 0.98 -4.64
N PHE A 156 -12.88 0.85 -5.95
CA PHE A 156 -14.18 0.61 -6.55
C PHE A 156 -14.25 -0.80 -7.13
N MET A 157 -15.42 -1.41 -7.05
CA MET A 157 -15.76 -2.62 -7.79
C MET A 157 -16.54 -2.23 -9.04
N TRP A 158 -16.12 -2.76 -10.18
CA TRP A 158 -16.95 -2.81 -11.38
C TRP A 158 -17.78 -4.10 -11.36
N ASP A 159 -19.09 -3.93 -11.32
CA ASP A 159 -20.10 -4.99 -11.44
C ASP A 159 -20.40 -5.20 -12.92
N HIS A 160 -20.00 -6.35 -13.45
CA HIS A 160 -20.09 -6.62 -14.88
C HIS A 160 -21.52 -6.95 -15.35
N GLU A 161 -22.44 -7.28 -14.45
CA GLU A 161 -23.82 -7.62 -14.80
C GLU A 161 -24.64 -6.36 -15.09
N TYR A 162 -24.44 -5.31 -14.30
CA TYR A 162 -25.23 -4.08 -14.36
C TYR A 162 -24.42 -2.84 -14.75
N ASP A 163 -23.12 -3.01 -15.05
CA ASP A 163 -22.18 -1.94 -15.37
C ASP A 163 -22.06 -0.86 -14.29
N ASN A 164 -22.20 -1.25 -13.01
CA ASN A 164 -22.09 -0.32 -11.89
C ASN A 164 -20.62 -0.16 -11.46
N ARG A 165 -20.26 1.04 -10.96
CA ARG A 165 -19.00 1.29 -10.26
C ARG A 165 -19.31 1.63 -8.81
N ILE A 166 -19.03 0.70 -7.91
CA ILE A 166 -19.48 0.75 -6.52
C ILE A 166 -18.26 0.95 -5.62
N TRP A 167 -18.28 1.97 -4.76
CA TRP A 167 -17.22 2.15 -3.76
C TRP A 167 -17.25 1.00 -2.75
N LYS A 168 -16.08 0.42 -2.44
CA LYS A 168 -15.95 -0.72 -1.51
C LYS A 168 -14.99 -0.46 -0.35
N ALA A 169 -13.92 0.30 -0.58
CA ALA A 169 -12.90 0.53 0.45
C ALA A 169 -12.15 1.85 0.28
N ASN A 170 -11.52 2.29 1.37
CA ASN A 170 -10.76 3.54 1.41
C ASN A 170 -9.35 3.43 0.81
N ASN A 171 -8.79 2.21 0.79
CA ASN A 171 -7.46 1.88 0.28
C ASN A 171 -7.34 0.37 0.00
N LEU A 172 -6.20 -0.06 -0.53
CA LEU A 172 -5.91 -1.46 -0.86
C LEU A 172 -6.01 -2.40 0.35
N GLU A 173 -5.49 -1.97 1.49
CA GLU A 173 -5.49 -2.74 2.73
C GLU A 173 -6.91 -3.01 3.22
N ASP A 174 -7.72 -1.96 3.27
CA ASP A 174 -9.13 -2.00 3.65
C ASP A 174 -9.90 -2.93 2.69
N ALA A 175 -9.62 -2.87 1.39
CA ALA A 175 -10.22 -3.76 0.41
C ALA A 175 -9.86 -5.24 0.66
N ILE A 176 -8.57 -5.54 0.83
CA ILE A 176 -8.10 -6.91 1.09
C ILE A 176 -8.71 -7.47 2.38
N LYS A 177 -8.68 -6.69 3.47
CA LYS A 177 -9.24 -7.09 4.76
C LYS A 177 -10.73 -7.35 4.67
N LYS A 178 -11.48 -6.41 4.08
CA LYS A 178 -12.93 -6.57 3.89
C LYS A 178 -13.27 -7.78 3.05
N TYR A 179 -12.55 -8.00 1.93
CA TYR A 179 -12.83 -9.12 1.04
C TYR A 179 -12.65 -10.46 1.75
N TYR A 180 -11.55 -10.65 2.47
CA TYR A 180 -11.31 -11.91 3.19
C TYR A 180 -12.13 -12.10 4.47
N ASN A 181 -12.77 -11.03 4.97
CA ASN A 181 -13.75 -11.09 6.05
C ASN A 181 -15.21 -11.17 5.54
N ASP A 182 -15.43 -11.35 4.23
CA ASP A 182 -16.76 -11.39 3.60
C ASP A 182 -17.58 -10.09 3.80
N GLU A 183 -16.91 -8.93 3.86
CA GLU A 183 -17.53 -7.61 4.07
C GLU A 183 -17.79 -6.84 2.75
N ILE A 184 -17.23 -7.28 1.61
CA ILE A 184 -17.42 -6.66 0.29
C ILE A 184 -17.58 -7.66 -0.85
#